data_AF-A0A351T5L9-F1
#
_entry.id   AF-A0A351T5L9-F1
#
_cell.length_a   1.000
_cell.length_b   1.000
_cell.length_c   1.000
_cell.angle_alpha   90.00
_cell.angle_beta   90.00
_cell.angle_gamma   90.00
#
_symmetry.space_group_name_H-M   'P 1'
#
loop_
_entity.id
_entity.type
_entity.pdbx_description
1 polymer ?
#
loop_
_entity_poly.entity_id
_entity_poly.type
_entity_poly.pdbx_seq_one_letter_code
_entity_poly.pdbx_strand_id
1 'polypeptide(L)'
;MVATSHTPRPAVRPENPHFSSGPCAKHPGWSLENLQDACLGRSHRSKAGKAKLSAAITQSRDLLRLPEEYRLAIVPASDTGAVEMALWSLLGARGVDMLAWES
;
A
#
# COMPACT_ATOMS: atom_id res chain seq x y z
N MET A 1 -37.92 15.80 -10.53
CA MET A 1 -37.93 14.64 -9.62
C MET A 1 -37.05 13.57 -10.23
N VAL A 2 -35.89 13.27 -9.64
CA VAL A 2 -35.04 12.15 -10.08
C VAL A 2 -35.59 10.90 -9.43
N ALA A 3 -36.08 9.95 -10.24
CA ALA A 3 -36.57 8.68 -9.75
C ALA A 3 -35.42 7.90 -9.09
N THR A 4 -35.56 7.55 -7.82
CA THR A 4 -34.63 6.66 -7.13
C THR A 4 -34.84 5.25 -7.64
N SER A 5 -33.87 4.71 -8.38
CA SER A 5 -33.90 3.30 -8.81
C SER A 5 -33.76 2.40 -7.59
N HIS A 6 -34.78 1.58 -7.30
CA HIS A 6 -34.71 0.59 -6.23
C HIS A 6 -33.88 -0.61 -6.71
N THR A 7 -32.63 -0.72 -6.24
CA THR A 7 -31.80 -1.90 -6.48
C THR A 7 -32.29 -3.05 -5.59
N PRO A 8 -32.78 -4.17 -6.15
CA PRO A 8 -33.29 -5.29 -5.36
C PRO A 8 -32.17 -5.92 -4.53
N ARG A 9 -32.51 -6.39 -3.32
CA ARG A 9 -31.56 -7.05 -2.41
C ARG A 9 -30.98 -8.30 -3.08
N PRO A 10 -29.65 -8.50 -3.09
CA PRO A 10 -29.04 -9.73 -3.59
C PRO A 10 -29.57 -10.97 -2.84
N ALA A 11 -29.91 -12.02 -3.57
CA ALA A 11 -30.36 -13.29 -3.00
C ALA A 11 -29.20 -14.10 -2.37
N VAL A 12 -27.96 -13.82 -2.79
CA VAL A 12 -26.75 -14.52 -2.36
C VAL A 12 -25.93 -13.61 -1.47
N ARG A 13 -25.51 -14.13 -0.32
CA ARG A 13 -24.59 -13.41 0.57
C ARG A 13 -23.17 -13.41 -0.03
N PRO A 14 -22.40 -12.33 0.18
CA PRO A 14 -20.98 -12.31 -0.14
C PRO A 14 -20.26 -13.46 0.56
N GLU A 15 -19.33 -14.11 -0.15
CA GLU A 15 -18.47 -15.15 0.42
C GLU A 15 -17.61 -14.60 1.57
N ASN A 16 -17.20 -13.34 1.48
CA ASN A 16 -16.41 -12.64 2.49
C ASN A 16 -17.12 -11.33 2.90
N PRO A 17 -17.61 -11.21 4.15
CA PRO A 17 -18.32 -10.02 4.62
C PRO A 17 -17.40 -8.91 5.18
N HIS A 18 -16.08 -8.99 4.97
CA HIS A 18 -15.14 -7.96 5.44
C HIS A 18 -15.03 -6.79 4.45
N PHE A 19 -15.78 -5.71 4.70
CA PHE A 19 -15.89 -4.53 3.83
C PHE A 19 -15.04 -3.33 4.26
N SER A 20 -14.03 -3.51 5.11
CA SER A 20 -13.16 -2.41 5.50
C SER A 20 -12.37 -1.87 4.30
N SER A 21 -12.11 -0.56 4.31
CA SER A 21 -11.29 0.13 3.29
C SER A 21 -9.79 0.08 3.57
N GLY A 22 -9.37 -0.45 4.73
CA GLY A 22 -7.97 -0.59 5.12
C GLY A 22 -7.82 -0.77 6.64
N PRO A 23 -7.08 -1.79 7.12
CA PRO A 23 -6.64 -2.98 6.40
C PRO A 23 -7.83 -3.77 5.81
N CYS A 24 -7.64 -4.37 4.62
CA CYS A 24 -8.66 -5.15 3.91
C CYS A 24 -8.41 -6.65 4.01
N ALA A 25 -9.41 -7.46 3.64
CA ALA A 25 -9.24 -8.90 3.52
C ALA A 25 -8.09 -9.27 2.55
N LYS A 26 -7.35 -10.32 2.88
CA LYS A 26 -6.33 -10.90 1.99
C LYS A 26 -7.02 -11.60 0.79
N HIS A 27 -6.26 -11.82 -0.28
CA HIS A 27 -6.77 -12.55 -1.44
C HIS A 27 -7.17 -14.00 -1.07
N PRO A 28 -8.14 -14.61 -1.78
CA PRO A 28 -8.53 -16.00 -1.53
C PRO A 28 -7.34 -16.96 -1.60
N GLY A 29 -7.23 -17.87 -0.63
CA GLY A 29 -6.12 -18.84 -0.55
C GLY A 29 -4.83 -18.31 0.06
N TRP A 30 -4.79 -17.05 0.54
CA TRP A 30 -3.63 -16.55 1.29
C TRP A 30 -3.41 -17.37 2.58
N SER A 31 -2.15 -17.71 2.86
CA SER A 31 -1.78 -18.48 4.04
C SER A 31 -0.44 -18.06 4.66
N LEU A 32 -0.22 -18.43 5.92
CA LEU A 32 0.98 -18.07 6.70
C LEU A 32 2.25 -18.79 6.21
N GLU A 33 2.13 -19.93 5.55
CA GLU A 33 3.25 -20.67 4.94
C GLU A 33 4.02 -19.79 3.94
N ASN A 34 3.35 -18.81 3.33
CA ASN A 34 4.01 -17.80 2.47
C ASN A 34 5.08 -16.97 3.20
N LEU A 35 5.04 -16.95 4.54
CA LEU A 35 5.98 -16.21 5.39
C LEU A 35 7.07 -17.11 6.01
N GLN A 36 7.13 -18.40 5.68
CA GLN A 36 8.07 -19.34 6.28
C GLN A 36 9.56 -18.97 6.05
N ASP A 37 9.86 -18.34 4.91
CA ASP A 37 11.19 -17.83 4.56
C ASP A 37 11.33 -16.32 4.87
N ALA A 38 10.51 -15.79 5.79
CA ALA A 38 10.66 -14.41 6.22
C ALA A 38 11.99 -14.22 6.98
N CYS A 39 12.64 -13.08 6.77
CA CYS A 39 13.89 -12.73 7.46
C CYS A 39 13.65 -12.19 8.88
N LEU A 40 12.84 -12.89 9.67
CA LEU A 40 12.51 -12.50 11.04
C LEU A 40 13.75 -12.59 11.95
N GLY A 41 13.87 -11.65 12.90
CA GLY A 41 14.96 -11.61 13.88
C GLY A 41 16.37 -11.36 13.31
N ARG A 42 16.50 -11.13 11.99
CA ARG A 42 17.79 -10.87 11.34
C ARG A 42 18.02 -9.38 11.13
N SER A 43 19.29 -9.00 11.03
CA SER A 43 19.63 -7.63 10.64
C SER A 43 19.03 -7.28 9.28
N HIS A 44 18.41 -6.10 9.17
CA HIS A 44 17.94 -5.55 7.90
C HIS A 44 19.08 -5.36 6.87
N ARG A 45 20.34 -5.31 7.33
CA ARG A 45 21.53 -5.23 6.45
C ARG A 45 22.03 -6.57 5.97
N SER A 46 21.44 -7.69 6.43
CA SER A 46 21.83 -9.04 6.01
C SER A 46 21.68 -9.23 4.50
N LYS A 47 22.51 -10.09 3.92
CA LYS A 47 22.46 -10.41 2.48
C LYS A 47 21.06 -10.90 2.07
N ALA A 48 20.44 -11.76 2.89
CA ALA A 48 19.09 -12.27 2.64
C ALA A 48 18.01 -11.17 2.69
N GLY A 49 18.05 -10.29 3.71
CA GLY A 49 17.11 -9.16 3.82
C GLY A 49 17.22 -8.18 2.66
N LYS A 50 18.45 -7.79 2.30
CA LYS A 50 18.72 -6.93 1.13
C LYS A 50 18.23 -7.56 -0.17
N ALA A 51 18.44 -8.87 -0.36
CA ALA A 51 17.98 -9.57 -1.55
C ALA A 51 16.45 -9.56 -1.67
N LYS A 52 15.71 -9.80 -0.57
CA LYS A 52 14.25 -9.73 -0.57
C LYS A 52 13.71 -8.32 -0.84
N LEU A 53 14.31 -7.30 -0.23
CA LEU A 53 13.95 -5.90 -0.51
C LEU A 53 14.20 -5.54 -1.97
N SER A 54 15.36 -5.93 -2.52
CA SER A 54 15.68 -5.70 -3.94
C SER A 54 14.67 -6.40 -4.85
N ALA A 55 14.31 -7.66 -4.56
CA ALA A 55 13.32 -8.38 -5.35
C ALA A 55 11.95 -7.69 -5.34
N ALA A 56 11.49 -7.23 -4.17
CA ALA A 56 10.23 -6.49 -4.05
C ALA A 56 10.25 -5.17 -4.85
N ILE A 57 11.35 -4.43 -4.80
CA ILE A 57 11.53 -3.20 -5.58
C ILE A 57 11.48 -3.50 -7.09
N THR A 58 12.24 -4.49 -7.57
CA THR A 58 12.26 -4.87 -8.99
C THR A 58 10.89 -5.30 -9.48
N GLN A 59 10.23 -6.23 -8.77
CA GLN A 59 8.91 -6.72 -9.14
C GLN A 59 7.86 -5.59 -9.15
N SER A 60 7.92 -4.67 -8.18
CA SER A 60 7.00 -3.53 -8.14
C SER A 60 7.23 -2.57 -9.30
N ARG A 61 8.50 -2.33 -9.67
CA ARG A 61 8.87 -1.51 -10.83
C ARG A 61 8.30 -2.10 -12.12
N ASP A 62 8.46 -3.40 -12.31
CA ASP A 62 7.98 -4.12 -13.50
C ASP A 62 6.45 -4.12 -13.58
N LEU A 63 5.78 -4.39 -12.45
CA LEU A 63 4.33 -4.40 -12.36
C LEU A 63 3.72 -3.02 -12.70
N LEU A 64 4.31 -1.96 -12.15
CA LEU A 64 3.87 -0.57 -12.37
C LEU A 64 4.36 0.02 -13.69
N ARG A 65 5.27 -0.65 -14.39
CA ARG A 65 5.90 -0.20 -15.66
C ARG A 65 6.51 1.19 -15.52
N LEU A 66 7.27 1.40 -14.44
CA LEU A 66 7.86 2.71 -14.17
C LEU A 66 8.91 3.11 -15.25
N PRO A 67 8.97 4.39 -15.67
CA PRO A 67 10.00 4.88 -16.57
C PRO A 67 11.41 4.64 -16.01
N GLU A 68 12.42 4.46 -16.86
CA GLU A 68 13.79 4.08 -16.46
C GLU A 68 14.43 5.08 -15.49
N GLU A 69 14.15 6.36 -15.67
CA GLU A 69 14.66 7.47 -14.87
C GLU A 69 14.07 7.54 -13.45
N TYR A 70 12.97 6.83 -13.18
CA TYR A 70 12.30 6.84 -11.88
C TYR A 70 12.99 5.90 -10.89
N ARG A 71 13.13 6.37 -9.65
CA ARG A 71 13.60 5.58 -8.51
C ARG A 71 12.41 5.11 -7.67
N LEU A 72 12.45 3.87 -7.19
CA LEU A 72 11.47 3.30 -6.28
C LEU A 72 12.15 3.03 -4.94
N ALA A 73 11.52 3.49 -3.86
CA ALA A 73 11.96 3.25 -2.49
C ALA A 73 10.86 2.57 -1.67
N ILE A 74 11.25 1.68 -0.76
CA ILE A 74 10.38 1.16 0.30
C ILE A 74 10.73 1.94 1.57
N VAL A 75 9.76 2.64 2.13
CA VAL A 75 9.92 3.52 3.30
C VAL A 75 8.96 3.11 4.43
N PRO A 76 9.31 3.37 5.70
CA PRO A 76 8.41 3.10 6.83
C PRO A 76 7.25 4.10 6.87
N ALA A 77 6.33 3.88 7.83
CA ALA A 77 5.20 4.77 8.13
C ALA A 77 4.10 4.92 7.06
N SER A 78 4.03 3.97 6.10
CA SER A 78 2.95 3.87 5.11
C SER A 78 2.81 5.15 4.25
N ASP A 79 1.64 5.34 3.63
CA ASP A 79 1.31 6.50 2.80
C ASP A 79 1.50 7.82 3.55
N THR A 80 1.17 7.88 4.85
CA THR A 80 1.40 9.07 5.68
C THR A 80 2.90 9.44 5.73
N GLY A 81 3.77 8.46 6.01
CA GLY A 81 5.22 8.68 6.02
C GLY A 81 5.79 9.00 4.65
N ALA A 82 5.24 8.41 3.58
CA ALA A 82 5.65 8.72 2.21
C ALA A 82 5.29 10.15 1.83
N VAL A 83 4.07 10.61 2.14
CA VAL A 83 3.64 12.00 1.94
C VAL A 83 4.47 12.95 2.78
N GLU A 84 4.69 12.65 4.05
CA GLU A 84 5.53 13.46 4.94
C GLU A 84 6.96 13.61 4.39
N MET A 85 7.59 12.50 3.98
CA MET A 85 8.92 12.51 3.37
C MET A 85 8.96 13.36 2.09
N ALA A 86 7.92 13.28 1.25
CA ALA A 86 7.82 14.10 0.05
C ALA A 86 7.70 15.60 0.39
N LEU A 87 6.85 15.96 1.35
CA LEU A 87 6.68 17.35 1.80
C LEU A 87 7.99 17.92 2.34
N TRP A 88 8.69 17.18 3.21
CA TRP A 88 10.00 17.60 3.73
C TRP A 88 11.06 17.73 2.65
N SER A 89 11.05 16.86 1.64
CA SER A 89 12.06 16.87 0.57
C SER A 89 11.82 17.97 -0.47
N LEU A 90 10.56 18.29 -0.76
CA LEU A 90 10.17 19.23 -1.83
C LEU A 90 9.95 20.65 -1.32
N LEU A 91 9.33 20.81 -0.15
CA LEU A 91 8.99 22.12 0.42
C LEU A 91 10.01 22.55 1.48
N GLY A 92 10.53 21.60 2.25
CA GLY A 92 11.42 21.87 3.38
C GLY A 92 10.72 22.64 4.51
N ALA A 93 11.50 23.35 5.33
CA ALA A 93 11.00 24.13 6.46
C ALA A 93 10.40 25.48 6.05
N ARG A 94 9.45 25.49 5.10
CA ARG A 94 8.77 26.70 4.62
C ARG A 94 7.36 26.78 5.20
N GLY A 95 6.86 28.01 5.40
CA GLY A 95 5.44 28.23 5.68
C GLY A 95 4.61 27.78 4.48
N VAL A 96 3.53 27.05 4.75
CA VAL A 96 2.61 26.53 3.73
C VAL A 96 1.18 26.87 4.11
N ASP A 97 0.40 27.30 3.12
CA ASP A 97 -1.04 27.44 3.29
C ASP A 97 -1.70 26.07 3.12
N MET A 98 -2.31 25.56 4.19
CA MET A 98 -3.01 24.28 4.17
C MET A 98 -4.51 24.50 4.03
N LEU A 99 -5.10 23.88 3.03
CA LEU A 99 -6.55 23.83 2.85
C LEU A 99 -7.03 22.42 3.18
N ALA A 100 -7.93 22.31 4.15
CA ALA A 100 -8.51 21.05 4.58
C ALA A 100 -10.04 21.10 4.46
N TRP A 101 -10.62 20.02 3.97
CA TRP A 101 -12.06 19.81 3.93
C TRP A 101 -12.37 18.48 4.61
N GLU A 102 -13.48 18.44 5.34
CA GLU A 102 -14.02 17.23 5.93
C GLU A 102 -14.98 16.53 4.96
N SER A 103 -15.15 15.21 5.17
CA SER A 103 -16.08 14.36 4.43
C SER A 103 -17.30 14.00 5.27
#